data_AF-A0A317HVS7-F1
#
_entry.id   AF-A0A317HVS7-F1
#
_cell.length_a   1.000
_cell.length_b   1.000
_cell.length_c   1.000
_cell.angle_alpha   90.00
_cell.angle_beta   90.00
_cell.angle_gamma   90.00
#
_symmetry.space_group_name_H-M   'P 1'
#
loop_
_entity.id
_entity.type
_entity.pdbx_description
1 polymer ?
#
loop_
_entity_poly.entity_id
_entity_poly.type
_entity_poly.pdbx_seq_one_letter_code
_entity_poly.pdbx_strand_id
1 'polypeptide(L)'
;MSGKEVFERLKVNSKQWYDVSNRTLAQAVQNVNSETRNQRITFAKIEFPAEYSFAAPQTRLWGLNRSPFRMALLLLSFGKMPLPSNDEMRAQRATSCNEVFGEQPDETEEQKKERKTLRLSFRYAALGHPNKQGAILYAEAITNILKSTLQIADVK
;
A
#
# COMPACT_ATOMS: atom_id res chain seq x y z
N MET A 1 8.77 19.03 18.72
CA MET A 1 8.50 19.13 17.28
C MET A 1 7.04 19.49 17.07
N SER A 2 6.77 20.45 16.20
CA SER A 2 5.39 20.80 15.81
C SER A 2 4.80 19.74 14.86
N GLY A 3 3.47 19.66 14.77
CA GLY A 3 2.81 18.75 13.83
C GLY A 3 3.21 18.98 12.36
N LYS A 4 3.50 20.24 11.99
CA LYS A 4 3.99 20.61 10.66
C LYS A 4 5.38 20.03 10.38
N GLU A 5 6.30 20.12 11.34
CA GLU A 5 7.65 19.55 11.23
C GLU A 5 7.61 18.02 11.11
N VAL A 6 6.74 17.36 11.90
CA VAL A 6 6.56 15.90 11.80
C VAL A 6 6.06 15.51 10.42
N PHE A 7 5.06 16.22 9.89
CA PHE A 7 4.50 15.95 8.57
C PHE A 7 5.51 16.12 7.44
N GLU A 8 6.29 17.21 7.44
CA GLU A 8 7.33 17.42 6.42
C GLU A 8 8.43 16.34 6.50
N ARG A 9 8.82 15.92 7.71
CA ARG A 9 9.76 14.81 7.87
C ARG A 9 9.20 13.49 7.33
N LEU A 10 7.92 13.19 7.57
CA LEU A 10 7.27 12.00 7.04
C LEU A 10 7.20 12.01 5.51
N LYS A 11 6.97 13.17 4.88
CA LYS A 11 7.02 13.32 3.41
C LYS A 11 8.40 13.00 2.86
N VAL A 12 9.46 13.55 3.46
CA VAL A 12 10.84 13.27 3.06
C VAL A 12 11.17 11.78 3.21
N ASN A 13 10.85 11.19 4.36
CA ASN A 13 11.09 9.76 4.60
C ASN A 13 10.33 8.87 3.60
N SER A 14 9.07 9.21 3.30
CA SER A 14 8.26 8.47 2.33
C SER A 14 8.88 8.52 0.93
N LYS A 15 9.35 9.70 0.49
CA LYS A 15 10.05 9.85 -0.78
C LYS A 15 11.35 9.05 -0.82
N GLN A 16 12.17 9.14 0.24
CA GLN A 16 13.41 8.38 0.34
C GLN A 16 13.14 6.87 0.27
N TRP A 17 12.13 6.38 1.00
CA TRP A 17 11.72 4.98 0.94
C TRP A 17 11.32 4.56 -0.48
N TYR A 18 10.50 5.37 -1.16
CA TYR A 18 10.12 5.11 -2.55
C TYR A 18 11.33 5.05 -3.49
N ASP A 19 12.24 6.02 -3.41
CA ASP A 19 13.41 6.09 -4.30
C ASP A 19 14.37 4.91 -4.04
N VAL A 20 14.64 4.60 -2.77
CA VAL A 20 15.55 3.51 -2.38
C VAL A 20 14.96 2.15 -2.73
N SER A 21 13.69 1.89 -2.40
CA SER A 21 13.04 0.60 -2.68
C SER A 21 13.02 0.29 -4.17
N ASN A 22 12.63 1.24 -5.02
CA ASN A 22 12.65 1.06 -6.47
C ASN A 22 14.07 0.78 -6.99
N ARG A 23 15.07 1.54 -6.53
CA ARG A 23 16.47 1.32 -6.93
C ARG A 23 16.96 -0.07 -6.53
N THR A 24 16.73 -0.47 -5.28
CA THR A 24 17.17 -1.77 -4.75
C THR A 24 16.49 -2.93 -5.48
N LEU A 25 15.18 -2.84 -5.74
CA LEU A 25 14.45 -3.87 -6.49
C LEU A 25 14.91 -3.97 -7.95
N ALA A 26 15.11 -2.82 -8.61
CA ALA A 26 15.64 -2.79 -9.98
C ALA A 26 17.04 -3.42 -10.06
N GLN A 27 17.91 -3.11 -9.08
CA GLN A 27 19.24 -3.68 -9.02
C GLN A 27 19.21 -5.20 -8.73
N ALA A 28 18.31 -5.66 -7.86
CA ALA A 28 18.14 -7.09 -7.62
C ALA A 28 17.74 -7.83 -8.90
N VAL A 29 16.83 -7.27 -9.70
CA VAL A 29 16.46 -7.82 -11.02
C VAL A 29 17.65 -7.85 -11.98
N GLN A 30 18.46 -6.78 -12.02
CA GLN A 30 19.67 -6.74 -12.85
C GLN A 30 20.68 -7.82 -12.45
N ASN A 31 20.92 -8.01 -11.15
CA ASN A 31 21.83 -9.03 -10.64
C ASN A 31 21.36 -10.44 -11.08
N VAL A 32 20.09 -10.77 -10.88
CA VAL A 32 19.53 -12.08 -11.29
C VAL A 32 19.61 -12.28 -12.80
N ASN A 33 19.35 -11.24 -13.59
CA ASN A 33 19.49 -11.31 -15.04
C ASN A 33 20.96 -11.44 -15.49
N SER A 34 21.93 -10.94 -14.73
CA SER A 34 23.36 -11.07 -15.06
C SER A 34 23.90 -12.49 -14.84
N GLU A 35 23.27 -13.24 -13.94
CA GLU A 35 23.60 -14.64 -13.62
C GLU A 35 22.90 -15.65 -14.54
N THR A 36 21.97 -15.18 -15.38
CA THR A 36 21.17 -16.03 -16.28
C THR A 36 21.45 -15.69 -17.74
N ARG A 37 21.49 -16.71 -18.61
CA ARG A 37 21.83 -16.50 -20.04
C ARG A 37 20.79 -15.67 -20.81
N ASN A 38 19.57 -15.57 -20.30
CA ASN A 38 18.47 -14.82 -20.91
C ASN A 38 17.89 -13.86 -19.87
N GLN A 39 17.61 -12.60 -20.25
CA GLN A 39 16.82 -11.69 -19.41
C GLN A 39 15.41 -12.25 -19.26
N ARG A 40 15.04 -12.69 -18.05
CA ARG A 40 13.73 -13.31 -17.77
C ARG A 40 12.84 -12.45 -16.89
N ILE A 41 13.42 -11.49 -16.16
CA ILE A 41 12.70 -10.74 -15.14
C ILE A 41 12.82 -9.24 -15.45
N THR A 42 11.70 -8.54 -15.38
CA THR A 42 11.64 -7.08 -15.54
C THR A 42 11.07 -6.46 -14.28
N PHE A 43 11.75 -5.43 -13.76
CA PHE A 43 11.20 -4.60 -12.70
C PHE A 43 10.22 -3.60 -13.31
N ALA A 44 8.94 -3.72 -12.97
CA ALA A 44 7.92 -2.76 -13.37
C ALA A 44 7.86 -1.62 -12.34
N LYS A 45 8.58 -0.52 -12.60
CA LYS A 45 8.43 0.72 -11.82
C LYS A 45 7.10 1.37 -12.21
N ILE A 46 6.11 1.30 -11.32
CA ILE A 46 4.81 1.91 -11.58
C ILE A 46 4.80 3.33 -11.03
N GLU A 47 4.71 4.30 -11.93
CA GLU A 47 4.56 5.71 -11.57
C GLU A 47 3.08 6.08 -11.49
N PHE A 48 2.54 6.12 -10.28
CA PHE A 48 1.20 6.62 -10.06
C PHE A 48 1.22 8.14 -9.84
N PRO A 49 0.39 8.89 -10.60
CA PRO A 49 0.14 10.30 -10.33
C PRO A 49 -0.35 10.60 -8.90
N ALA A 50 -0.22 11.86 -8.49
CA ALA A 50 -0.56 12.29 -7.13
C ALA A 50 -2.01 11.97 -6.74
N GLU A 51 -2.94 12.03 -7.69
CA GLU A 51 -4.36 11.68 -7.53
C GLU A 51 -4.62 10.21 -7.14
N TYR A 52 -3.66 9.33 -7.35
CA TYR A 52 -3.74 7.92 -6.95
C TYR A 52 -3.13 7.66 -5.56
N SER A 53 -2.50 8.67 -4.96
CA SER A 53 -1.95 8.53 -3.60
C SER A 53 -3.03 8.22 -2.58
N PHE A 54 -2.71 7.43 -1.56
CA PHE A 54 -3.59 7.16 -0.41
C PHE A 54 -4.14 8.46 0.19
N ALA A 55 -3.34 9.54 0.14
CA ALA A 55 -3.59 10.88 0.67
C ALA A 55 -4.34 11.87 -0.27
N ALA A 56 -4.62 11.51 -1.52
CA ALA A 56 -5.24 12.40 -2.51
C ALA A 56 -6.73 12.73 -2.23
N PRO A 57 -7.20 13.97 -2.48
CA PRO A 57 -8.61 14.36 -2.24
C PRO A 57 -9.66 13.42 -2.86
N GLN A 58 -9.39 12.90 -4.06
CA GLN A 58 -10.20 11.90 -4.75
C GLN A 58 -9.33 10.72 -5.15
N THR A 59 -8.93 9.93 -4.16
CA THR A 59 -8.03 8.81 -4.41
C THR A 59 -8.72 7.67 -5.14
N ARG A 60 -8.31 7.43 -6.39
CA ARG A 60 -8.94 6.42 -7.26
C ARG A 60 -8.54 4.99 -6.92
N LEU A 61 -7.38 4.79 -6.28
CA LEU A 61 -6.86 3.46 -5.92
C LEU A 61 -7.43 2.92 -4.60
N TRP A 62 -7.80 3.80 -3.67
CA TRP A 62 -7.98 3.43 -2.27
C TRP A 62 -9.42 3.55 -1.77
N GLY A 63 -10.33 4.10 -2.59
CA GLY A 63 -11.77 4.16 -2.30
C GLY A 63 -12.13 4.84 -0.98
N LEU A 64 -11.34 5.84 -0.56
CA LEU A 64 -11.49 6.49 0.75
C LEU A 64 -12.44 7.68 0.69
N ASN A 65 -13.44 7.72 1.57
CA ASN A 65 -14.24 8.92 1.77
C ASN A 65 -13.46 9.93 2.64
N ARG A 66 -13.04 11.02 2.00
CA ARG A 66 -12.01 11.94 2.49
C ARG A 66 -12.51 13.24 3.12
N SER A 67 -13.54 13.15 3.98
CA SER A 67 -13.87 14.28 4.86
C SER A 67 -12.59 14.73 5.62
N PRO A 68 -12.19 16.02 5.56
CA PRO A 68 -10.98 16.52 6.22
C PRO A 68 -10.95 16.19 7.72
N PHE A 69 -12.11 16.25 8.37
CA PHE A 69 -12.31 15.83 9.75
C PHE A 69 -11.98 14.35 9.98
N ARG A 70 -12.39 13.45 9.07
CA ARG A 70 -12.13 12.01 9.17
C ARG A 70 -10.67 11.66 8.92
N MET A 71 -9.98 12.39 8.03
CA MET A 71 -8.53 12.20 7.84
C MET A 71 -7.72 12.67 9.04
N ALA A 72 -8.11 13.79 9.65
CA ALA A 72 -7.52 14.24 10.92
C ALA A 72 -7.73 13.19 12.01
N LEU A 73 -8.94 12.64 12.13
CA LEU A 73 -9.24 11.55 13.05
C LEU A 73 -8.45 10.26 12.78
N LEU A 74 -8.25 9.86 11.53
CA LEU A 74 -7.39 8.69 11.21
C LEU A 74 -5.96 8.91 11.73
N LEU A 75 -5.39 10.08 11.46
CA LEU A 75 -4.03 10.42 11.87
C LEU A 75 -3.90 10.51 13.39
N LEU A 76 -4.85 11.20 14.05
CA LEU A 76 -4.87 11.36 15.51
C LEU A 76 -5.18 10.05 16.25
N SER A 77 -5.98 9.17 15.65
CA SER A 77 -6.32 7.87 16.22
C SER A 77 -5.30 6.78 15.92
N PHE A 78 -4.20 7.09 15.22
CA PHE A 78 -3.23 6.09 14.75
C PHE A 78 -3.92 4.89 14.09
N GLY A 79 -4.85 5.16 13.16
CA GLY A 79 -5.56 4.10 12.43
C GLY A 79 -6.56 3.29 13.26
N LYS A 80 -6.82 3.64 14.53
CA LYS A 80 -7.86 3.00 15.34
C LYS A 80 -9.26 3.29 14.82
N MET A 81 -9.46 4.42 14.13
CA MET A 81 -10.74 4.76 13.51
C MET A 81 -10.90 4.13 12.12
N PRO A 82 -11.98 3.38 11.85
CA PRO A 82 -12.27 2.90 10.51
C PRO A 82 -12.61 4.07 9.59
N LEU A 83 -11.87 4.20 8.48
CA LEU A 83 -12.32 5.07 7.39
C LEU A 83 -13.39 4.33 6.57
N PRO A 84 -14.59 4.89 6.43
CA PRO A 84 -15.58 4.34 5.52
C PRO A 84 -15.03 4.40 4.10
N SER A 85 -15.12 3.25 3.44
CA SER A 85 -14.69 3.04 2.08
C SER A 85 -15.87 2.42 1.33
N ASN A 86 -16.02 2.78 0.05
CA ASN A 86 -16.96 2.12 -0.86
C ASN A 86 -16.37 0.84 -1.47
N ASP A 87 -15.25 0.35 -0.94
CA ASP A 87 -14.58 -0.87 -1.39
C ASP A 87 -15.07 -2.11 -0.62
N GLU A 88 -15.82 -2.96 -1.30
CA GLU A 88 -16.31 -4.23 -0.78
C GLU A 88 -15.18 -5.15 -0.30
N MET A 89 -14.04 -5.18 -1.00
CA MET A 89 -12.89 -6.03 -0.62
C MET A 89 -12.29 -5.57 0.71
N ARG A 90 -12.33 -4.28 0.99
CA ARG A 90 -11.88 -3.73 2.26
C ARG A 90 -12.87 -4.00 3.39
N ALA A 91 -14.17 -3.97 3.10
CA ALA A 91 -15.20 -4.40 4.06
C ALA A 91 -15.00 -5.87 4.43
N GLN A 92 -14.80 -6.75 3.44
CA GLN A 92 -14.50 -8.18 3.66
C GLN A 92 -13.23 -8.36 4.50
N ARG A 93 -12.13 -7.67 4.18
CA ARG A 93 -10.89 -7.74 4.99
C ARG A 93 -11.10 -7.24 6.42
N ALA A 94 -11.91 -6.21 6.63
CA ALA A 94 -12.22 -5.72 7.97
C ALA A 94 -13.03 -6.76 8.77
N THR A 95 -13.95 -7.48 8.11
CA THR A 95 -14.67 -8.61 8.69
C THR A 95 -13.72 -9.74 9.05
N SER A 96 -12.88 -10.22 8.11
CA SER A 96 -11.89 -11.27 8.39
C SER A 96 -10.91 -10.88 9.49
N CYS A 97 -10.50 -9.61 9.56
CA CYS A 97 -9.67 -9.08 10.64
C CYS A 97 -10.35 -9.24 12.02
N ASN A 98 -11.65 -8.98 12.09
CA ASN A 98 -12.43 -9.11 13.31
C ASN A 98 -12.71 -10.57 13.67
N GLU A 99 -12.87 -11.45 12.68
CA GLU A 99 -13.01 -12.89 12.89
C GLU A 99 -11.71 -13.50 13.45
N VAL A 100 -10.57 -13.14 12.87
CA VAL A 100 -9.26 -13.68 13.28
C VAL A 100 -8.78 -13.09 14.61
N PHE A 101 -8.97 -11.77 14.83
CA PHE A 101 -8.47 -11.06 16.02
C PHE A 101 -9.59 -10.54 16.93
N GLY A 102 -10.74 -11.22 16.92
CA GLY A 102 -11.88 -10.97 17.79
C GLY A 102 -11.53 -11.15 19.27
N GLU A 103 -12.31 -10.54 20.16
CA GLU A 103 -12.13 -10.71 21.61
C GLU A 103 -12.29 -12.19 22.00
N GLN A 104 -11.35 -12.66 22.84
CA GLN A 104 -11.36 -14.01 23.39
C GLN A 104 -11.79 -13.92 24.86
N PRO A 105 -12.71 -14.78 25.34
CA PRO A 105 -13.29 -14.66 26.68
C PRO A 105 -12.28 -14.84 27.82
N ASP A 106 -11.17 -15.57 27.59
CA ASP A 106 -10.18 -15.92 28.61
C ASP A 106 -8.77 -15.36 28.31
N GLU A 107 -8.66 -14.20 27.65
CA GLU A 107 -7.35 -13.60 27.33
C GLU A 107 -6.67 -12.94 28.54
N THR A 108 -5.37 -13.19 28.70
CA THR A 108 -4.50 -12.41 29.60
C THR A 108 -4.30 -10.99 29.07
N GLU A 109 -3.86 -10.05 29.92
CA GLU A 109 -3.61 -8.67 29.48
C GLU A 109 -2.48 -8.58 28.44
N GLU A 110 -1.46 -9.43 28.52
CA GLU A 110 -0.42 -9.56 27.50
C GLU A 110 -1.00 -10.02 26.16
N GLN A 111 -1.80 -11.08 26.14
CA GLN A 111 -2.45 -11.60 24.93
C GLN A 111 -3.40 -10.58 24.31
N LYS A 112 -4.15 -9.84 25.14
CA LYS A 112 -5.01 -8.74 24.72
C LYS A 112 -4.23 -7.62 24.04
N LYS A 113 -3.06 -7.26 24.58
CA LYS A 113 -2.18 -6.25 23.99
C LYS A 113 -1.60 -6.72 22.67
N GLU A 114 -1.17 -7.97 22.60
CA GLU A 114 -0.65 -8.59 21.37
C GLU A 114 -1.73 -8.65 20.29
N ARG A 115 -2.92 -9.17 20.60
CA ARG A 115 -4.08 -9.22 19.70
C ARG A 115 -4.45 -7.83 19.17
N LYS A 116 -4.51 -6.80 20.03
CA LYS A 116 -4.78 -5.42 19.60
C LYS A 116 -3.70 -4.91 18.65
N THR A 117 -2.45 -5.26 18.88
CA THR A 117 -1.32 -4.90 18.01
C THR A 117 -1.43 -5.58 16.65
N LEU A 118 -1.67 -6.89 16.62
CA LEU A 118 -1.88 -7.65 15.38
C LEU A 118 -3.09 -7.15 14.59
N ARG A 119 -4.21 -6.89 15.27
CA ARG A 119 -5.41 -6.31 14.67
C ARG A 119 -5.13 -4.93 14.05
N LEU A 120 -4.31 -4.11 14.70
CA LEU A 120 -3.91 -2.81 14.17
C LEU A 120 -3.02 -2.97 12.91
N SER A 121 -2.04 -3.86 12.95
CA SER A 121 -1.18 -4.18 11.79
C SER A 121 -2.01 -4.69 10.60
N PHE A 122 -3.00 -5.54 10.85
CA PHE A 122 -3.88 -6.06 9.81
C PHE A 122 -4.74 -4.95 9.17
N ARG A 123 -5.24 -4.01 9.99
CA ARG A 123 -5.94 -2.82 9.48
C ARG A 123 -5.01 -1.96 8.61
N TYR A 124 -3.76 -1.75 9.03
CA TYR A 124 -2.78 -1.03 8.22
C TYR A 124 -2.48 -1.75 6.90
N ALA A 125 -2.33 -3.08 6.91
CA ALA A 125 -2.17 -3.87 5.70
C ALA A 125 -3.38 -3.71 4.76
N ALA A 126 -4.60 -3.71 5.30
CA ALA A 126 -5.82 -3.46 4.52
C ALA A 126 -5.88 -2.06 3.92
N LEU A 127 -5.30 -1.03 4.56
CA LEU A 127 -5.15 0.32 3.97
C LEU A 127 -4.14 0.35 2.81
N GLY A 128 -3.22 -0.62 2.77
CA GLY A 128 -2.16 -0.77 1.77
C GLY A 128 -2.50 -1.70 0.60
N HIS A 129 -3.72 -2.25 0.54
CA HIS A 129 -4.24 -2.87 -0.67
C HIS A 129 -5.20 -1.98 -1.47
N PRO A 130 -5.01 -1.87 -2.81
CA PRO A 130 -5.92 -1.11 -3.64
C PRO A 130 -7.31 -1.77 -3.68
N ASN A 131 -8.33 -0.95 -3.95
CA ASN A 131 -9.67 -1.44 -4.26
C ASN A 131 -9.70 -2.15 -5.62
N LYS A 132 -10.85 -2.72 -6.00
CA LYS A 132 -10.99 -3.44 -7.28
C LYS A 132 -10.54 -2.62 -8.49
N GLN A 133 -10.94 -1.36 -8.57
CA GLN A 133 -10.55 -0.47 -9.68
C GLN A 133 -9.05 -0.16 -9.64
N GLY A 134 -8.50 0.07 -8.46
CA GLY A 134 -7.08 0.30 -8.28
C GLY A 134 -6.24 -0.92 -8.65
N ALA A 135 -6.68 -2.13 -8.31
CA ALA A 135 -6.04 -3.36 -8.72
C ALA A 135 -6.02 -3.51 -10.25
N ILE A 136 -7.10 -3.14 -10.94
CA ILE A 136 -7.16 -3.09 -12.41
C ILE A 136 -6.14 -2.09 -12.96
N LEU A 137 -6.08 -0.87 -12.41
CA LEU A 137 -5.12 0.15 -12.83
C LEU A 137 -3.65 -0.29 -12.60
N TYR A 138 -3.38 -0.98 -11.49
CA TYR A 138 -2.08 -1.61 -11.25
C TYR A 138 -1.76 -2.68 -12.29
N ALA A 139 -2.70 -3.58 -12.58
CA ALA A 139 -2.51 -4.64 -13.55
C ALA A 139 -2.29 -4.10 -14.96
N GLU A 140 -3.03 -3.07 -15.37
CA GLU A 140 -2.85 -2.38 -16.66
C GLU A 140 -1.49 -1.71 -16.74
N ALA A 141 -1.06 -0.99 -15.70
CA ALA A 141 0.25 -0.34 -15.69
C ALA A 141 1.39 -1.35 -15.84
N ILE A 142 1.33 -2.48 -15.11
CA ILE A 142 2.30 -3.57 -15.25
C ILE A 142 2.25 -4.15 -16.67
N THR A 143 1.05 -4.44 -17.18
CA THR A 143 0.87 -5.03 -18.51
C THR A 143 1.44 -4.13 -19.61
N ASN A 144 1.26 -2.81 -19.49
CA ASN A 144 1.79 -1.85 -20.46
C ASN A 144 3.32 -1.80 -20.44
N ILE A 145 3.94 -1.89 -19.26
CA ILE A 145 5.40 -1.99 -19.13
C ILE A 145 5.91 -3.30 -19.75
N LEU A 146 5.21 -4.41 -19.53
CA LEU A 146 5.59 -5.70 -20.12
C LEU A 146 5.47 -5.68 -21.65
N LYS A 147 4.36 -5.13 -22.18
CA LYS A 147 4.15 -5.00 -23.63
C LYS A 147 5.22 -4.14 -24.30
N SER A 148 5.57 -2.99 -23.73
CA SER A 148 6.62 -2.14 -24.31
C SER A 148 7.98 -2.84 -24.29
N THR A 149 8.29 -3.58 -23.22
CA THR A 149 9.54 -4.37 -23.13
C THR A 149 9.59 -5.49 -24.19
N LEU A 150 8.46 -6.17 -24.43
CA LEU A 150 8.37 -7.24 -25.43
C LEU A 150 8.41 -6.71 -26.87
N GLN A 151 7.75 -5.58 -27.16
CA GLN A 151 7.81 -4.95 -28.48
C GLN A 151 9.21 -4.46 -28.85
N ILE A 152 10.04 -4.07 -27.87
CA ILE A 152 11.45 -3.74 -28.09
C ILE A 152 12.27 -4.99 -28.44
N ALA A 153 11.87 -6.17 -27.98
CA ALA A 153 12.55 -7.43 -28.27
C ALA A 153 12.30 -7.95 -29.70
N ASP A 154 11.17 -7.62 -30.31
CA ASP A 154 10.80 -8.04 -31.68
C ASP A 154 11.40 -7.16 -32.81
N VAL A 155 12.11 -6.08 -32.48
CA VAL A 155 12.72 -5.14 -33.45
C VAL A 155 14.26 -5.25 -33.47
N LYS A 156 14.82 -6.40 -33.11
CA LYS A 156 16.27 -6.67 -33.20
C LYS A 156 16.60 -7.92 -34.00
#